data_AF-A0A7S2P2Z1-F1
#
_entry.id   AF-A0A7S2P2Z1-F1
#
_cell.length_a   1.000
_cell.length_b   1.000
_cell.length_c   1.000
_cell.angle_alpha   90.00
_cell.angle_beta   90.00
_cell.angle_gamma   90.00
#
_symmetry.space_group_name_H-M   'P 1'
#
loop_
_entity.id
_entity.type
_entity.pdbx_description
1 polymer ?
#
loop_
_entity_poly.entity_id
_entity_poly.type
_entity_poly.pdbx_seq_one_letter_code
_entity_poly.pdbx_strand_id
1 'polypeptide(L)'
;SQPTSRGGDNGASAAGVEEDSIDNDGDTITKERTKQRQLFCYAVVMSPPEPTLDLVVESMQKCDGYMLFSNFSDPRSNILDLIKDNMKVPYGGEWRSALNTPHFWKVWQYMAKSPTIAEYEWFVKIDMDT
;
A
#
# COMPACT_ATOMS: atom_id res chain seq x y z
N SER A 1 -7.87 6.09 -53.29
CA SER A 1 -7.35 7.37 -52.77
C SER A 1 -7.49 7.38 -51.26
N GLN A 2 -6.53 7.64 -50.40
CA GLN A 2 -5.06 7.69 -50.39
C GLN A 2 -4.76 7.69 -48.86
N PRO A 3 -3.68 7.08 -48.37
CA PRO A 3 -3.38 7.00 -46.95
C PRO A 3 -2.63 8.26 -46.48
N THR A 4 -2.78 8.65 -45.22
CA THR A 4 -1.87 9.60 -44.56
C THR A 4 -1.25 8.97 -43.34
N SER A 5 0.07 8.85 -43.44
CA SER A 5 1.06 8.48 -42.44
C SER A 5 1.49 9.68 -41.58
N ARG A 6 2.42 9.38 -40.64
CA ARG A 6 3.21 10.23 -39.72
C ARG A 6 2.66 10.18 -38.30
N GLY A 7 3.41 9.76 -37.27
CA GLY A 7 4.86 9.73 -37.10
C GLY A 7 5.15 10.43 -35.77
N GLY A 8 5.95 9.83 -34.89
CA GLY A 8 6.25 10.42 -33.59
C GLY A 8 7.03 9.48 -32.69
N ASP A 9 8.34 9.44 -32.94
CA ASP A 9 9.40 8.74 -32.23
C ASP A 9 9.61 9.20 -30.76
N ASN A 10 10.08 8.25 -29.96
CA ASN A 10 11.17 8.33 -28.97
C ASN A 10 11.11 9.37 -27.85
N GLY A 11 10.66 8.91 -26.67
CA GLY A 11 11.00 9.49 -25.37
C GLY A 11 11.70 8.44 -24.49
N ALA A 12 12.95 8.13 -24.80
CA ALA A 12 13.82 7.38 -23.90
C ALA A 12 14.02 8.22 -22.63
N SER A 13 13.47 7.75 -21.51
CA SER A 13 13.71 8.36 -20.20
C SER A 13 15.17 8.15 -19.83
N ALA A 14 15.85 9.27 -19.56
CA ALA A 14 17.25 9.30 -19.20
C ALA A 14 17.50 8.49 -17.93
N ALA A 15 18.19 7.36 -18.07
CA ALA A 15 18.91 6.75 -16.96
C ALA A 15 20.01 7.72 -16.55
N GLY A 16 19.89 8.29 -15.35
CA GLY A 16 20.96 9.07 -14.74
C GLY A 16 22.18 8.19 -14.57
N VAL A 17 23.24 8.52 -15.30
CA VAL A 17 24.58 7.97 -15.10
C VAL A 17 25.12 8.65 -13.84
N GLU A 18 25.08 7.96 -12.70
CA GLU A 18 25.84 8.38 -11.52
C GLU A 18 27.30 8.03 -11.74
N GLU A 19 28.17 9.02 -11.58
CA GLU A 19 29.62 8.87 -11.64
C GLU A 19 30.11 8.01 -10.48
N ASP A 20 30.73 6.88 -10.82
CA ASP A 20 31.44 6.03 -9.87
C ASP A 20 32.64 6.80 -9.30
N SER A 21 32.55 7.19 -8.03
CA SER A 21 33.67 7.71 -7.26
C SER A 21 34.60 6.55 -6.89
N ILE A 22 35.81 6.55 -7.46
CA ILE A 22 36.86 5.56 -7.20
C ILE A 22 37.63 6.00 -5.94
N ASP A 23 37.57 5.19 -4.87
CA ASP A 23 38.46 5.32 -3.73
C ASP A 23 39.84 4.71 -4.05
N ASN A 24 40.92 5.34 -3.58
CA ASN A 24 42.32 5.05 -3.94
C ASN A 24 42.88 3.72 -3.38
N ASP A 25 42.04 2.81 -2.91
CA ASP A 25 42.45 1.63 -2.15
C ASP A 25 42.09 0.30 -2.82
N GLY A 26 41.97 0.27 -4.16
CA GLY A 26 41.89 -0.97 -4.96
C GLY A 26 40.72 -1.92 -4.64
N ASP A 27 39.86 -1.57 -3.68
CA ASP A 27 38.71 -2.34 -3.25
C ASP A 27 37.48 -1.70 -3.90
N THR A 28 36.75 -2.51 -4.67
CA THR A 28 35.58 -2.02 -5.40
C THR A 28 34.46 -1.84 -4.38
N ILE A 29 34.33 -0.64 -3.81
CA ILE A 29 33.19 -0.30 -2.96
C ILE A 29 31.97 -0.22 -3.89
N THR A 30 31.31 -1.35 -4.11
CA THR A 30 29.92 -1.36 -4.55
C THR A 30 29.14 -0.62 -3.48
N LYS A 31 28.82 0.64 -3.76
CA LYS A 31 27.93 1.48 -2.96
C LYS A 31 26.58 0.78 -3.01
N GLU A 32 26.35 -0.19 -2.13
CA GLU A 32 25.05 -0.79 -1.96
C GLU A 32 24.11 0.37 -1.64
N ARG A 33 23.34 0.80 -2.63
CA ARG A 33 22.18 1.64 -2.37
C ARG A 33 21.37 0.82 -1.40
N THR A 34 21.37 1.24 -0.14
CA THR A 34 20.51 0.66 0.87
C THR A 34 19.11 0.71 0.30
N LYS A 35 18.60 -0.46 -0.11
CA LYS A 35 17.25 -0.59 -0.64
C LYS A 35 16.35 0.04 0.41
N GLN A 36 15.73 1.18 0.08
CA GLN A 36 14.83 1.84 1.01
C GLN A 36 13.75 0.82 1.37
N ARG A 37 13.63 0.53 2.67
CA ARG A 37 12.64 -0.42 3.18
C ARG A 37 11.26 0.08 2.79
N GLN A 38 10.53 -0.69 1.98
CA GLN A 38 9.22 -0.31 1.49
C GLN A 38 8.14 -0.63 2.52
N LEU A 39 7.40 0.39 2.95
CA LEU A 39 6.30 0.32 3.91
C LEU A 39 4.96 0.23 3.18
N PHE A 40 4.18 -0.82 3.48
CA PHE A 40 2.78 -0.93 3.08
C PHE A 40 1.86 -0.62 4.25
N CYS A 41 0.93 0.31 4.09
CA CYS A 41 -0.03 0.68 5.11
C CYS A 41 -1.43 0.14 4.81
N TYR A 42 -2.12 -0.35 5.84
CA TYR A 42 -3.49 -0.80 5.66
C TYR A 42 -4.39 -0.46 6.84
N ALA A 43 -5.69 -0.31 6.57
CA ALA A 43 -6.71 -0.16 7.59
C ALA A 43 -8.00 -0.89 7.18
N VAL A 44 -8.85 -1.14 8.16
CA VAL A 44 -10.22 -1.64 7.95
C VAL A 44 -11.19 -0.50 8.20
N VAL A 45 -12.05 -0.21 7.22
CA VAL A 45 -12.97 0.94 7.26
C VAL A 45 -14.38 0.47 7.54
N MET A 46 -15.06 1.13 8.48
CA MET A 46 -16.47 0.86 8.79
C MET A 46 -17.40 1.23 7.64
N SER A 47 -18.61 0.67 7.66
CA SER A 47 -19.69 1.04 6.74
C SER A 47 -20.92 1.46 7.55
N PRO A 48 -21.32 2.74 7.53
CA PRO A 48 -20.69 3.86 6.79
C PRO A 48 -19.28 4.21 7.31
N PRO A 49 -18.45 4.89 6.48
CA PRO A 49 -17.12 5.35 6.90
C PRO A 49 -17.15 6.29 8.10
N GLU A 50 -16.08 6.26 8.90
CA GLU A 50 -15.91 7.17 10.02
C GLU A 50 -15.50 8.57 9.54
N PRO A 51 -15.84 9.65 10.28
CA PRO A 51 -15.50 11.03 9.88
C PRO A 51 -14.00 11.29 9.73
N THR A 52 -13.16 10.43 10.29
CA THR A 52 -11.69 10.52 10.28
C THR A 52 -11.03 9.84 9.09
N LEU A 53 -11.82 9.25 8.17
CA LEU A 53 -11.29 8.55 6.99
C LEU A 53 -10.29 9.41 6.19
N ASP A 54 -10.61 10.69 5.96
CA ASP A 54 -9.75 11.57 5.16
C ASP A 54 -8.38 11.79 5.82
N LEU A 55 -8.34 11.94 7.15
CA LEU A 55 -7.09 12.08 7.90
C LEU A 55 -6.25 10.80 7.86
N VAL A 56 -6.91 9.64 7.90
CA VAL A 56 -6.25 8.34 7.83
C VAL A 56 -5.66 8.12 6.45
N VAL A 57 -6.40 8.46 5.39
CA VAL A 57 -5.89 8.44 4.01
C VAL A 57 -4.68 9.35 3.86
N GLU A 58 -4.74 10.59 4.36
CA GLU A 58 -3.61 11.53 4.34
C GLU A 58 -2.38 10.95 5.06
N SER A 59 -2.58 10.29 6.20
CA SER A 59 -1.49 9.62 6.93
C SER A 59 -0.90 8.44 6.14
N MET A 60 -1.76 7.63 5.51
CA MET A 60 -1.34 6.43 4.77
C MET A 60 -0.64 6.75 3.44
N GLN A 61 -0.87 7.95 2.87
CA GLN A 61 -0.14 8.45 1.70
C GLN A 61 1.36 8.67 1.95
N LYS A 62 1.81 8.62 3.22
CA LYS A 62 3.23 8.67 3.59
C LYS A 62 3.94 7.32 3.47
N CYS A 63 3.19 6.24 3.23
CA CYS A 63 3.72 4.91 2.99
C CYS A 63 3.97 4.71 1.50
N ASP A 64 4.85 3.78 1.13
CA ASP A 64 5.18 3.51 -0.28
C ASP A 64 3.98 2.91 -1.05
N GLY A 65 3.09 2.23 -0.33
CA GLY A 65 1.79 1.79 -0.81
C GLY A 65 0.78 1.69 0.32
N TYR A 66 -0.49 1.79 -0.01
CA TYR A 66 -1.54 1.60 0.98
C TYR A 66 -2.80 0.99 0.39
N MET A 67 -3.65 0.41 1.24
CA MET A 67 -5.00 -0.04 0.87
C MET A 67 -5.94 -0.05 2.06
N LEU A 68 -7.18 0.36 1.82
CA LEU A 68 -8.26 0.30 2.79
C LEU A 68 -9.15 -0.90 2.48
N PHE A 69 -9.61 -1.62 3.50
CA PHE A 69 -10.45 -2.80 3.33
C PHE A 69 -11.81 -2.59 4.00
N SER A 70 -12.89 -2.94 3.31
CA SER A 70 -14.24 -2.87 3.87
C SER A 70 -15.18 -3.90 3.21
N ASN A 71 -16.49 -3.72 3.41
CA ASN A 71 -17.58 -4.45 2.74
C ASN A 71 -18.20 -3.66 1.57
N PHE A 72 -17.54 -2.58 1.15
CA PHE A 72 -17.90 -1.75 0.02
C PHE A 72 -16.63 -1.27 -0.69
N SER A 73 -16.77 -0.74 -1.90
CA SER A 73 -15.67 -0.18 -2.68
C SER A 73 -15.82 1.33 -2.83
N ASP A 74 -14.70 2.05 -2.66
CA ASP A 74 -14.56 3.45 -3.06
C ASP A 74 -13.18 3.64 -3.70
N PRO A 75 -13.10 3.81 -5.03
CA PRO A 75 -11.82 3.99 -5.70
C PRO A 75 -11.12 5.30 -5.34
N ARG A 76 -11.85 6.33 -4.86
CA ARG A 76 -11.24 7.63 -4.50
C ARG A 76 -10.37 7.53 -3.26
N SER A 77 -10.77 6.68 -2.31
CA SER A 77 -10.05 6.42 -1.06
C SER A 77 -9.31 5.09 -1.09
N ASN A 78 -9.21 4.43 -2.25
CA ASN A 78 -8.57 3.11 -2.40
C ASN A 78 -9.14 2.03 -1.43
N ILE A 79 -10.48 1.99 -1.33
CA ILE A 79 -11.21 1.01 -0.51
C ILE A 79 -11.58 -0.20 -1.36
N LEU A 80 -11.10 -1.38 -0.93
CA LEU A 80 -11.41 -2.68 -1.51
C LEU A 80 -12.55 -3.37 -0.76
N ASP A 81 -13.56 -3.83 -1.51
CA ASP A 81 -14.66 -4.66 -1.00
C ASP A 81 -14.19 -6.11 -0.81
N LEU A 82 -13.56 -6.38 0.34
CA LEU A 82 -13.00 -7.68 0.71
C LEU A 82 -13.84 -8.39 1.77
N ILE A 83 -14.36 -7.66 2.75
CA ILE A 83 -15.02 -8.21 3.94
C ILE A 83 -16.52 -8.30 3.65
N LYS A 84 -16.99 -9.42 3.08
CA LYS A 84 -18.41 -9.55 2.67
C LYS A 84 -19.46 -9.57 3.78
N ASP A 85 -19.05 -9.43 5.04
CA ASP A 85 -19.93 -9.50 6.21
C ASP A 85 -20.30 -8.10 6.72
N ASN A 86 -21.04 -8.04 7.84
CA ASN A 86 -21.33 -6.79 8.53
C ASN A 86 -20.06 -6.23 9.18
N MET A 87 -19.71 -4.96 8.90
CA MET A 87 -18.56 -4.30 9.51
C MET A 87 -18.71 -4.05 11.02
N LYS A 88 -19.94 -4.06 11.55
CA LYS A 88 -20.20 -3.97 12.99
C LYS A 88 -19.85 -5.30 13.67
N VAL A 89 -18.85 -5.26 14.53
CA VAL A 89 -18.40 -6.41 15.31
C VAL A 89 -18.99 -6.40 16.71
N PRO A 90 -19.28 -7.57 17.31
CA PRO A 90 -19.71 -7.63 18.69
C PRO A 90 -18.58 -7.18 19.63
N TYR A 91 -18.97 -6.60 20.77
CA TYR A 91 -18.06 -6.26 21.85
C TYR A 91 -18.16 -7.31 22.95
N GLY A 92 -17.03 -7.81 23.44
CA GLY A 92 -17.04 -8.85 24.46
C GLY A 92 -15.70 -9.56 24.63
N GLY A 93 -15.77 -10.85 24.96
CA GLY A 93 -14.59 -11.66 25.31
C GLY A 93 -14.01 -11.34 26.68
N GLU A 94 -12.92 -12.01 27.03
CA GLU A 94 -12.20 -11.84 28.30
C GLU A 94 -11.74 -10.39 28.51
N TRP A 95 -11.29 -9.76 27.43
CA TRP A 95 -10.72 -8.41 27.44
C TRP A 95 -11.75 -7.30 27.27
N ARG A 96 -13.04 -7.62 27.11
CA ARG A 96 -14.11 -6.66 26.79
C ARG A 96 -13.67 -5.74 25.65
N SER A 97 -13.43 -6.29 24.48
CA SER A 97 -12.96 -5.55 23.31
C SER A 97 -13.80 -5.86 22.07
N ALA A 98 -13.56 -5.11 20.99
CA ALA A 98 -14.16 -5.38 19.70
C ALA A 98 -13.66 -6.73 19.14
N LEU A 99 -14.57 -7.64 18.83
CA LEU A 99 -14.26 -8.98 18.32
C LEU A 99 -14.07 -8.97 16.79
N ASN A 100 -13.10 -8.18 16.31
CA ASN A 100 -12.82 -7.95 14.90
C ASN A 100 -11.79 -8.90 14.27
N THR A 101 -11.26 -9.86 15.02
CA THR A 101 -10.28 -10.87 14.52
C THR A 101 -10.69 -11.52 13.20
N PRO A 102 -11.97 -11.93 12.97
CA PRO A 102 -12.36 -12.52 11.69
C PRO A 102 -12.19 -11.59 10.48
N HIS A 103 -12.36 -10.28 10.67
CA HIS A 103 -12.15 -9.30 9.59
C HIS A 103 -10.67 -9.18 9.25
N PHE A 104 -9.81 -9.02 10.26
CA PHE A 104 -8.37 -8.91 10.06
C PHE A 104 -7.75 -10.20 9.49
N TRP A 105 -8.30 -11.36 9.84
CA TRP A 105 -7.87 -12.63 9.24
C TRP A 105 -8.06 -12.63 7.72
N LYS A 106 -9.20 -12.16 7.21
CA LYS A 106 -9.46 -12.07 5.76
C LYS A 106 -8.49 -11.10 5.08
N VAL A 107 -8.24 -9.95 5.71
CA VAL A 107 -7.28 -8.95 5.22
C VAL A 107 -5.87 -9.54 5.11
N TRP A 108 -5.39 -10.22 6.16
CA TRP A 108 -4.09 -10.87 6.13
C TRP A 108 -4.00 -11.99 5.10
N GLN A 109 -5.04 -12.81 4.95
CA GLN A 109 -5.08 -13.84 3.91
C GLN A 109 -5.01 -13.25 2.49
N TYR A 110 -5.65 -12.09 2.27
CA TYR A 110 -5.57 -11.39 1.00
C TYR A 110 -4.17 -10.83 0.75
N MET A 111 -3.60 -10.10 1.72
CA MET A 111 -2.27 -9.50 1.58
C MET A 111 -1.19 -10.56 1.38
N ALA A 112 -1.24 -11.66 2.11
CA ALA A 112 -0.29 -12.77 1.97
C ALA A 112 -0.32 -13.46 0.60
N LYS A 113 -1.41 -13.31 -0.16
CA LYS A 113 -1.58 -13.92 -1.49
C LYS A 113 -1.43 -12.91 -2.63
N SER A 114 -1.32 -11.62 -2.32
CA SER A 114 -1.29 -10.56 -3.33
C SER A 114 0.16 -10.32 -3.79
N PRO A 115 0.52 -10.62 -5.04
CA PRO A 115 1.90 -10.43 -5.51
C PRO A 115 2.37 -8.98 -5.42
N THR A 116 1.47 -8.02 -5.68
CA THR A 116 1.79 -6.59 -5.63
C THR A 116 2.04 -6.09 -4.22
N ILE A 117 1.44 -6.74 -3.20
CA ILE A 117 1.64 -6.39 -1.79
C ILE A 117 2.84 -7.15 -1.21
N ALA A 118 3.17 -8.31 -1.78
CA ALA A 118 4.32 -9.11 -1.36
C ALA A 118 5.69 -8.45 -1.68
N GLU A 119 5.70 -7.40 -2.51
CA GLU A 119 6.91 -6.61 -2.82
C GLU A 119 7.37 -5.74 -1.63
N TYR A 120 6.47 -5.41 -0.71
CA TYR A 120 6.76 -4.58 0.46
C TYR A 120 7.38 -5.41 1.59
N GLU A 121 8.28 -4.78 2.35
CA GLU A 121 9.03 -5.45 3.42
C GLU A 121 8.37 -5.31 4.78
N TRP A 122 7.60 -4.24 4.98
CA TRP A 122 6.94 -3.94 6.25
C TRP A 122 5.48 -3.63 6.03
N PHE A 123 4.65 -4.11 6.96
CA PHE A 123 3.21 -3.91 6.95
C PHE A 123 2.81 -3.15 8.22
N VAL A 124 2.19 -1.99 8.03
CA VAL A 124 1.72 -1.14 9.13
C VAL A 124 0.20 -1.12 9.11
N LYS A 125 -0.39 -1.60 10.20
CA LYS A 125 -1.81 -1.44 10.47
C LYS A 125 -2.04 -0.02 11.01
N ILE A 126 -2.94 0.73 10.38
CA ILE A 126 -3.44 2.00 10.90
C ILE A 126 -4.85 1.76 11.44
N ASP A 127 -5.04 2.00 12.73
CA ASP A 127 -6.35 1.93 13.38
C ASP A 127 -6.93 3.34 13.52
N MET A 128 -8.20 3.49 13.14
CA MET A 128 -8.91 4.77 13.16
C MET A 128 -9.64 4.95 14.50
N ASP A 129 -8.94 4.71 15.60
CA ASP A 129 -9.52 4.89 16.94
C ASP A 129 -9.29 6.34 17.41
N THR A 130 -10.33 7.17 17.41
CA THR A 130 -10.36 8.51 18.05
C THR A 130 -11.71 8.82 18.65
#